data_AF-K1QDV8-F1
#
_entry.id   AF-K1QDV8-F1
#
_cell.length_a   1.000
_cell.length_b   1.000
_cell.length_c   1.000
_cell.angle_alpha   90.00
_cell.angle_beta   90.00
_cell.angle_gamma   90.00
#
_symmetry.space_group_name_H-M   'P 1'
#
loop_
_entity.id
_entity.type
_entity.pdbx_description
1 polymer ?
#
loop_
_entity_poly.entity_id
_entity_poly.type
_entity_poly.pdbx_seq_one_letter_code
_entity_poly.pdbx_strand_id
1 'polypeptide(L)'
;MSLSGNSVYPHDVLTVLFCLLTVSQAYVNVALNKPAYQQYPVLGLYDKWDASNAVDGHKSNLSSGGGQCAISYVSQTATWWVNLTTIHSIHHITIYFRTNNEPWGPSNWLTKYVLGFSVYVSNTTDRLQGTLCYKDDNFTRDTIPAVFTTTCPVHGQYVIYYNERLPGVTYPDEYSNDMFNGLCEVEVYVERCPVAGYFGSNCSVPCPDVNCQYCHIETGTCQGCKPGYKGHRCEITCQRGTYGAGCKETCGHCRDVNKCSINNGTCLTGCGAGLKGDLCKTACDRGSYGYDCKETCGHCRDVSQCSNINGWCLTGCDPGYQGDLCKTSCDRGSYASECNETCGHCRDVDHCSNINGTCLTGCDVDYQGDLCKTLCPVGYFGQDCSETCINSYTCDGCNDVSGSCDYGCRPGWIGYFCQKRILLVLKELMPLSGHNY
;
A
#
# COMPACT_ATOMS: atom_id res chain seq x y z
N MET A 1 60.09 -39.18 47.53
CA MET A 1 61.18 -39.59 46.61
C MET A 1 60.74 -39.17 45.20
N SER A 2 60.97 -37.92 44.82
CA SER A 2 62.20 -37.37 44.23
C SER A 2 62.19 -37.50 42.70
N LEU A 3 62.11 -36.32 42.09
CA LEU A 3 62.06 -35.96 40.68
C LEU A 3 63.36 -36.27 39.92
N SER A 4 63.24 -36.50 38.61
CA SER A 4 64.04 -35.93 37.48
C SER A 4 63.96 -36.88 36.27
N GLY A 5 63.73 -36.48 35.01
CA GLY A 5 63.62 -35.15 34.42
C GLY A 5 63.45 -35.20 32.89
N ASN A 6 63.35 -33.99 32.33
CA ASN A 6 63.69 -33.53 30.97
C ASN A 6 62.89 -33.95 29.73
N SER A 7 61.99 -33.03 29.35
CA SER A 7 61.77 -32.42 28.02
C SER A 7 62.71 -32.80 26.87
N VAL A 8 62.13 -33.22 25.74
CA VAL A 8 62.49 -32.78 24.36
C VAL A 8 61.25 -33.01 23.44
N TYR A 9 60.64 -31.95 22.92
CA TYR A 9 59.91 -31.99 21.62
C TYR A 9 60.94 -31.79 20.50
N PRO A 10 60.78 -32.39 19.31
CA PRO A 10 60.48 -31.51 18.18
C PRO A 10 59.74 -32.12 16.97
N HIS A 11 59.24 -31.20 16.13
CA HIS A 11 58.92 -31.30 14.70
C HIS A 11 57.55 -31.81 14.23
N ASP A 12 56.65 -30.83 14.04
CA ASP A 12 56.03 -30.52 12.75
C ASP A 12 55.40 -31.68 11.97
N VAL A 13 54.22 -32.11 12.42
CA VAL A 13 53.20 -32.62 11.49
C VAL A 13 52.21 -31.48 11.26
N LEU A 14 52.47 -30.69 10.22
CA LEU A 14 51.47 -29.80 9.64
C LEU A 14 50.37 -30.70 9.05
N THR A 15 49.39 -31.06 9.88
CA THR A 15 48.11 -31.59 9.43
C THR A 15 47.44 -30.48 8.62
N VAL A 16 47.73 -30.45 7.31
CA VAL A 16 46.92 -29.70 6.36
C VAL A 16 45.56 -30.38 6.37
N LEU A 17 44.66 -29.82 7.18
CA LEU A 17 43.25 -30.11 7.12
C LEU A 17 42.81 -29.63 5.72
N PHE A 18 42.86 -30.51 4.73
CA PHE A 18 42.09 -30.33 3.51
C PHE A 18 40.62 -30.37 3.95
N CYS A 19 40.10 -29.20 4.35
CA CYS A 19 38.69 -28.93 4.22
C CYS A 19 38.41 -29.08 2.72
N LEU A 20 38.02 -30.29 2.31
CA LEU A 20 37.18 -30.48 1.15
C LEU A 20 35.94 -29.65 1.44
N LEU A 21 35.98 -28.37 1.04
CA LEU A 21 34.79 -27.58 0.81
C LEU A 21 34.08 -28.30 -0.33
N THR A 22 33.32 -29.33 0.02
CA THR A 22 32.29 -29.86 -0.86
C THR A 22 31.33 -28.70 -1.05
N VAL A 23 31.46 -27.98 -2.15
CA VAL A 23 30.48 -26.96 -2.54
C VAL A 23 29.19 -27.74 -2.74
N SER A 24 28.29 -27.65 -1.77
CA SER A 24 27.02 -28.36 -1.79
C SER A 24 26.21 -27.86 -2.98
N GLN A 25 25.94 -28.72 -3.96
CA GLN A 25 25.02 -28.41 -5.05
C GLN A 25 23.64 -28.07 -4.46
N ALA A 26 22.99 -27.03 -5.00
CA ALA A 26 21.66 -26.62 -4.58
C ALA A 26 20.65 -27.02 -5.65
N TYR A 27 19.58 -27.71 -5.24
CA TYR A 27 18.44 -28.02 -6.09
C TYR A 27 17.40 -26.91 -5.97
N VAL A 28 16.92 -26.39 -7.10
CA VAL A 28 15.91 -25.33 -7.13
C VAL A 28 14.67 -25.82 -7.87
N ASN A 29 13.49 -25.73 -7.25
CA ASN A 29 12.22 -25.96 -7.92
C ASN A 29 11.94 -24.82 -8.91
N VAL A 30 12.08 -25.09 -10.21
CA VAL A 30 11.85 -24.10 -11.28
C VAL A 30 10.42 -24.06 -11.78
N ALA A 31 9.55 -24.97 -11.33
CA ALA A 31 8.14 -25.00 -11.69
C ALA A 31 7.28 -24.03 -10.86
N LEU A 32 7.77 -23.58 -9.71
CA LEU A 32 7.02 -22.71 -8.78
C LEU A 32 6.48 -21.43 -9.48
N ASN A 33 5.17 -21.22 -9.39
CA ASN A 33 4.40 -20.13 -9.98
C ASN A 33 4.59 -19.98 -11.50
N LYS A 34 4.88 -21.08 -12.20
CA LYS A 34 5.00 -21.09 -13.66
C LYS A 34 3.65 -21.30 -14.33
N PRO A 35 3.47 -20.82 -15.58
CA PRO A 35 2.26 -21.09 -16.34
C PRO A 35 2.04 -22.60 -16.50
N ALA A 36 0.85 -23.06 -16.11
CA ALA A 36 0.44 -24.45 -16.22
C ALA A 36 -0.85 -24.56 -17.04
N TYR A 37 -1.07 -25.76 -17.57
CA TYR A 37 -2.25 -26.11 -18.34
C TYR A 37 -2.72 -27.49 -17.93
N GLN A 38 -4.04 -27.69 -17.99
CA GLN A 38 -4.64 -29.00 -17.86
C GLN A 38 -5.72 -29.19 -18.91
N GLN A 39 -5.81 -30.42 -19.41
CA GLN A 39 -6.89 -30.86 -20.27
C GLN A 39 -8.14 -31.11 -19.43
N TYR A 40 -9.32 -30.72 -19.95
CA TYR A 40 -10.62 -30.89 -19.30
C TYR A 40 -10.73 -30.30 -17.87
N PRO A 41 -10.36 -29.02 -17.64
CA PRO A 41 -10.42 -28.42 -16.31
C PRO A 41 -11.85 -28.45 -15.75
N VAL A 42 -12.01 -28.72 -14.45
CA VAL A 42 -13.32 -28.58 -13.80
C VAL A 42 -13.63 -27.09 -13.63
N LEU A 43 -14.60 -26.59 -14.38
CA LEU A 43 -15.06 -25.20 -14.29
C LEU A 43 -16.04 -25.06 -13.12
N GLY A 44 -15.61 -24.40 -12.04
CA GLY A 44 -16.43 -24.07 -10.87
C GLY A 44 -16.42 -22.57 -10.57
N LEU A 45 -17.29 -22.10 -9.67
CA LEU A 45 -17.53 -20.67 -9.40
C LEU A 45 -16.35 -19.87 -8.76
N TYR A 46 -15.16 -20.44 -8.55
CA TYR A 46 -14.08 -19.79 -7.77
C TYR A 46 -12.65 -20.30 -8.09
N ASP A 47 -12.35 -20.76 -9.31
CA ASP A 47 -11.00 -21.20 -9.75
C ASP A 47 -10.27 -22.23 -8.85
N LYS A 48 -11.00 -22.94 -7.97
CA LYS A 48 -10.44 -23.85 -6.95
C LYS A 48 -9.63 -25.03 -7.49
N TRP A 49 -9.70 -25.30 -8.78
CA TRP A 49 -9.13 -26.48 -9.42
C TRP A 49 -8.23 -26.15 -10.60
N ASP A 50 -7.78 -24.90 -10.69
CA ASP A 50 -6.95 -24.42 -11.79
C ASP A 50 -5.65 -25.21 -11.94
N ALA A 51 -5.13 -25.28 -13.16
CA ALA A 51 -3.89 -25.99 -13.44
C ALA A 51 -2.69 -25.45 -12.65
N SER A 52 -2.70 -24.14 -12.35
CA SER A 52 -1.63 -23.46 -11.60
C SER A 52 -1.55 -23.88 -10.13
N ASN A 53 -2.62 -24.45 -9.57
CA ASN A 53 -2.60 -24.96 -8.19
C ASN A 53 -1.61 -26.12 -8.01
N ALA A 54 -1.23 -26.82 -9.08
CA ALA A 54 -0.21 -27.86 -9.01
C ALA A 54 1.22 -27.31 -9.03
N VAL A 55 1.42 -26.00 -9.08
CA VAL A 55 2.75 -25.37 -9.08
C VAL A 55 2.80 -24.13 -8.19
N ASP A 56 1.88 -24.00 -7.24
CA ASP A 56 1.79 -22.84 -6.35
C ASP A 56 2.62 -23.01 -5.06
N GLY A 57 3.14 -24.21 -4.81
CA GLY A 57 3.94 -24.55 -3.62
C GLY A 57 3.12 -25.00 -2.42
N HIS A 58 1.79 -25.00 -2.49
CA HIS A 58 0.89 -25.32 -1.38
C HIS A 58 0.56 -26.81 -1.32
N LYS A 59 0.96 -27.48 -0.23
CA LYS A 59 0.77 -28.93 -0.01
C LYS A 59 0.06 -29.28 1.30
N SER A 60 -0.60 -28.30 1.91
CA SER A 60 -1.17 -28.41 3.25
C SER A 60 -2.57 -29.04 3.29
N ASN A 61 -3.35 -28.89 2.21
CA ASN A 61 -4.72 -29.38 2.12
C ASN A 61 -4.96 -30.04 0.76
N LEU A 62 -4.72 -31.35 0.68
CA LEU A 62 -4.78 -32.18 -0.52
C LEU A 62 -6.20 -32.69 -0.82
N SER A 63 -7.23 -31.97 -0.34
CA SER A 63 -8.63 -32.26 -0.63
C SER A 63 -9.14 -31.46 -1.83
N SER A 64 -10.18 -31.97 -2.50
CA SER A 64 -10.82 -31.22 -3.59
C SER A 64 -11.41 -29.88 -3.14
N GLY A 65 -11.75 -29.73 -1.86
CA GLY A 65 -12.27 -28.47 -1.32
C GLY A 65 -11.16 -27.48 -0.92
N GLY A 66 -9.91 -27.95 -0.81
CA GLY A 66 -8.79 -27.20 -0.25
C GLY A 66 -8.21 -26.12 -1.16
N GLY A 67 -8.51 -26.16 -2.46
CA GLY A 67 -8.04 -25.16 -3.42
C GLY A 67 -6.55 -25.25 -3.75
N GLN A 68 -5.89 -26.37 -3.45
CA GLN A 68 -4.44 -26.59 -3.63
C GLN A 68 -4.16 -27.75 -4.61
N CYS A 69 -5.13 -28.11 -5.45
CA CYS A 69 -4.93 -29.17 -6.42
C CYS A 69 -5.55 -28.79 -7.77
N ALA A 70 -4.82 -29.09 -8.84
CA ALA A 70 -5.33 -29.08 -10.20
C ALA A 70 -6.20 -30.33 -10.40
N ILE A 71 -7.47 -30.12 -10.75
CA ILE A 71 -8.44 -31.19 -10.94
C ILE A 71 -9.12 -31.09 -12.31
N SER A 72 -9.10 -32.19 -13.07
CA SER A 72 -9.82 -32.32 -14.34
C SER A 72 -11.10 -33.14 -14.20
N TYR A 73 -11.99 -33.02 -15.18
CA TYR A 73 -13.07 -33.98 -15.38
C TYR A 73 -12.53 -35.37 -15.73
N VAL A 74 -13.35 -36.38 -15.45
CA VAL A 74 -13.10 -37.77 -15.83
C VAL A 74 -13.16 -37.91 -17.35
N SER A 75 -12.16 -38.58 -17.92
CA SER A 75 -12.00 -38.77 -19.37
C SER A 75 -11.13 -40.00 -19.67
N GLN A 76 -10.99 -40.32 -20.95
CA GLN A 76 -10.06 -41.35 -21.45
C GLN A 76 -8.61 -40.88 -21.45
N THR A 77 -8.38 -39.57 -21.43
CA THR A 77 -7.03 -39.00 -21.37
C THR A 77 -7.04 -37.80 -20.45
N ALA A 78 -5.94 -37.61 -19.74
CA ALA A 78 -5.71 -36.36 -19.03
C ALA A 78 -4.24 -36.00 -19.15
N THR A 79 -4.07 -34.77 -19.60
CA THR A 79 -2.79 -34.13 -19.80
C THR A 79 -2.72 -32.96 -18.85
N TRP A 80 -1.60 -32.82 -18.16
CA TRP A 80 -1.24 -31.62 -17.44
C TRP A 80 0.19 -31.27 -17.82
N TRP A 81 0.50 -29.98 -17.99
CA TRP A 81 1.88 -29.56 -18.18
C TRP A 81 2.18 -28.22 -17.55
N VAL A 82 3.45 -27.99 -17.24
CA VAL A 82 4.01 -26.71 -16.81
C VAL A 82 5.01 -26.19 -17.85
N ASN A 83 4.93 -24.90 -18.18
CA ASN A 83 5.88 -24.19 -19.02
C ASN A 83 6.91 -23.49 -18.14
N LEU A 84 8.13 -24.03 -18.10
CA LEU A 84 9.24 -23.49 -17.30
C LEU A 84 9.78 -22.15 -17.82
N THR A 85 9.20 -21.60 -18.90
CA THR A 85 9.53 -20.33 -19.59
C THR A 85 10.89 -20.30 -20.30
N THR A 86 11.80 -21.19 -19.93
CA THR A 86 13.13 -21.39 -20.51
C THR A 86 13.50 -22.87 -20.48
N ILE A 87 14.47 -23.29 -21.29
CA ILE A 87 14.99 -24.65 -21.29
C ILE A 87 15.89 -24.85 -20.06
N HIS A 88 15.62 -25.89 -19.28
CA HIS A 88 16.41 -26.30 -18.12
C HIS A 88 16.97 -27.72 -18.29
N SER A 89 18.13 -28.01 -17.70
CA SER A 89 18.52 -29.39 -17.42
C SER A 89 17.83 -29.82 -16.13
N ILE A 90 16.86 -30.70 -16.29
CA ILE A 90 16.05 -31.21 -15.20
C ILE A 90 16.85 -32.29 -14.51
N HIS A 91 16.92 -32.28 -13.18
CA HIS A 91 17.52 -33.37 -12.43
C HIS A 91 16.44 -34.39 -12.04
N HIS A 92 15.41 -33.93 -11.34
CA HIS A 92 14.33 -34.77 -10.87
C HIS A 92 13.01 -34.02 -10.82
N ILE A 93 11.92 -34.78 -10.86
CA ILE A 93 10.54 -34.29 -10.86
C ILE A 93 9.83 -35.00 -9.71
N THR A 94 9.16 -34.23 -8.85
CA THR A 94 8.36 -34.76 -7.75
C THR A 94 6.90 -34.38 -7.95
N ILE A 95 5.99 -35.35 -7.83
CA ILE A 95 4.56 -35.20 -8.03
C ILE A 95 3.85 -35.58 -6.73
N TYR A 96 3.03 -34.67 -6.21
CA TYR A 96 2.15 -34.90 -5.07
C TYR A 96 0.75 -35.14 -5.61
N PHE A 97 0.24 -36.35 -5.42
CA PHE A 97 -1.12 -36.70 -5.84
C PHE A 97 -2.14 -36.22 -4.81
N ARG A 98 -3.36 -35.99 -5.28
CA ARG A 98 -4.51 -35.72 -4.41
C ARG A 98 -4.79 -36.93 -3.53
N THR A 99 -4.89 -36.71 -2.23
CA THR A 99 -5.18 -37.77 -1.24
C THR A 99 -6.54 -37.62 -0.57
N ASN A 100 -7.20 -36.47 -0.73
CA ASN A 100 -8.33 -36.04 0.10
C ASN A 100 -8.03 -35.86 1.58
N ASN A 101 -6.74 -35.72 1.94
CA ASN A 101 -6.27 -35.78 3.32
C ASN A 101 -6.61 -37.10 4.03
N GLU A 102 -6.90 -38.14 3.26
CA GLU A 102 -7.16 -39.49 3.76
C GLU A 102 -5.88 -40.33 3.66
N PRO A 103 -5.74 -41.41 4.48
CA PRO A 103 -4.64 -42.35 4.35
C PRO A 103 -4.49 -42.86 2.91
N TRP A 104 -3.25 -42.88 2.41
CA TRP A 104 -2.94 -43.32 1.06
C TRP A 104 -2.69 -44.83 1.01
N GLY A 105 -3.23 -45.50 0.00
CA GLY A 105 -3.15 -46.95 -0.18
C GLY A 105 -4.44 -47.54 -0.76
N PRO A 106 -4.62 -48.87 -0.68
CA PRO A 106 -5.71 -49.58 -1.37
C PRO A 106 -7.11 -49.10 -1.01
N SER A 107 -7.34 -48.70 0.24
CA SER A 107 -8.63 -48.16 0.69
C SER A 107 -8.96 -46.79 0.08
N ASN A 108 -7.94 -46.04 -0.36
CA ASN A 108 -8.13 -44.77 -1.02
C ASN A 108 -8.49 -45.00 -2.50
N TRP A 109 -9.73 -44.70 -2.84
CA TRP A 109 -10.27 -44.93 -4.19
C TRP A 109 -9.57 -44.11 -5.28
N LEU A 110 -8.78 -43.09 -4.93
CA LEU A 110 -8.02 -42.27 -5.88
C LEU A 110 -6.84 -43.04 -6.50
N THR A 111 -6.26 -44.01 -5.78
CA THR A 111 -5.08 -44.78 -6.22
C THR A 111 -5.22 -45.35 -7.64
N LYS A 112 -6.36 -45.99 -7.93
CA LYS A 112 -6.65 -46.63 -9.24
C LYS A 112 -6.75 -45.66 -10.43
N TYR A 113 -6.96 -44.36 -10.19
CA TYR A 113 -7.05 -43.34 -11.25
C TYR A 113 -5.68 -42.80 -11.65
N VAL A 114 -4.68 -42.91 -10.76
CA VAL A 114 -3.31 -42.44 -10.99
C VAL A 114 -2.47 -43.48 -11.73
N LEU A 115 -2.76 -44.76 -11.53
CA LEU A 115 -2.02 -45.85 -12.17
C LEU A 115 -1.93 -45.70 -13.70
N GLY A 116 -0.81 -46.11 -14.28
CA GLY A 116 -0.54 -46.05 -15.72
C GLY A 116 0.00 -44.72 -16.24
N PHE A 117 0.26 -43.76 -15.34
CA PHE A 117 0.71 -42.42 -15.74
C PHE A 117 2.10 -42.41 -16.37
N SER A 118 2.43 -41.30 -16.99
CA SER A 118 3.68 -41.06 -17.69
C SER A 118 4.13 -39.63 -17.47
N VAL A 119 5.44 -39.44 -17.41
CA VAL A 119 6.07 -38.12 -17.28
C VAL A 119 7.00 -37.92 -18.46
N TYR A 120 6.85 -36.79 -19.15
CA TYR A 120 7.68 -36.40 -20.27
C TYR A 120 8.34 -35.05 -20.02
N VAL A 121 9.50 -34.86 -20.64
CA VAL A 121 10.14 -33.55 -20.76
C VAL A 121 10.25 -33.19 -22.24
N SER A 122 9.81 -32.00 -22.61
CA SER A 122 9.76 -31.56 -24.01
C SER A 122 10.14 -30.09 -24.17
N ASN A 123 10.49 -29.68 -25.39
CA ASN A 123 10.62 -28.28 -25.77
C ASN A 123 9.33 -27.70 -26.36
N THR A 124 8.31 -28.53 -26.55
CA THR A 124 6.98 -28.15 -27.03
C THR A 124 5.91 -28.70 -26.09
N THR A 125 4.65 -28.31 -26.30
CA THR A 125 3.50 -28.85 -25.57
C THR A 125 3.09 -30.24 -26.06
N ASP A 126 3.70 -30.74 -27.14
CA ASP A 126 3.44 -32.08 -27.68
C ASP A 126 4.36 -33.11 -27.03
N ARG A 127 3.76 -34.04 -26.27
CA ARG A 127 4.50 -35.12 -25.60
C ARG A 127 5.21 -36.05 -26.58
N LEU A 128 4.71 -36.21 -27.80
CA LEU A 128 5.30 -37.11 -28.80
C LEU A 128 6.64 -36.59 -29.34
N GLN A 129 6.93 -35.31 -29.10
CA GLN A 129 8.21 -34.68 -29.44
C GLN A 129 9.16 -34.59 -28.23
N GLY A 130 8.73 -35.10 -27.08
CA GLY A 130 9.48 -35.09 -25.82
C GLY A 130 10.23 -36.39 -25.54
N THR A 131 11.02 -36.37 -24.48
CA THR A 131 11.65 -37.55 -23.90
C THR A 131 10.75 -38.13 -22.82
N LEU A 132 10.47 -39.43 -22.88
CA LEU A 132 9.78 -40.17 -21.82
C LEU A 132 10.72 -40.34 -20.62
N CYS A 133 10.42 -39.66 -19.52
CA CYS A 133 11.18 -39.74 -18.27
C CYS A 133 10.75 -40.92 -17.41
N TYR A 134 9.45 -41.21 -17.42
CA TYR A 134 8.88 -42.28 -16.62
C TYR A 134 7.57 -42.76 -17.22
N LYS A 135 7.36 -44.08 -17.18
CA LYS A 135 6.09 -44.74 -17.49
C LYS A 135 5.78 -45.69 -16.34
N ASP A 136 4.60 -45.54 -15.75
CA ASP A 136 4.09 -46.49 -14.77
C ASP A 136 3.51 -47.73 -15.48
N ASP A 137 4.22 -48.85 -15.35
CA ASP A 137 3.78 -50.16 -15.79
C ASP A 137 3.76 -51.20 -14.65
N ASN A 138 4.11 -50.77 -13.42
CA ASN A 138 4.40 -51.69 -12.31
C ASN A 138 3.62 -51.39 -11.03
N PHE A 139 3.12 -50.17 -10.81
CA PHE A 139 2.43 -49.87 -9.57
C PHE A 139 1.06 -50.56 -9.51
N THR A 140 0.79 -51.11 -8.34
CA THR A 140 -0.53 -51.54 -7.86
C THR A 140 -1.11 -50.51 -6.91
N ARG A 141 -2.38 -50.68 -6.51
CA ARG A 141 -3.04 -49.84 -5.50
C ARG A 141 -2.35 -49.89 -4.13
N ASP A 142 -1.60 -50.95 -3.84
CA ASP A 142 -0.81 -51.11 -2.61
C ASP A 142 0.53 -50.37 -2.66
N THR A 143 1.10 -50.19 -3.85
CA THR A 143 2.51 -49.77 -4.02
C THR A 143 2.66 -48.36 -4.57
N ILE A 144 1.66 -47.80 -5.25
CA ILE A 144 1.70 -46.41 -5.72
C ILE A 144 1.87 -45.46 -4.54
N PRO A 145 2.91 -44.59 -4.50
CA PRO A 145 3.09 -43.64 -3.40
C PRO A 145 2.21 -42.39 -3.59
N ALA A 146 1.88 -41.71 -2.49
CA ALA A 146 1.17 -40.42 -2.53
C ALA A 146 2.04 -39.30 -3.12
N VAL A 147 3.36 -39.44 -2.95
CA VAL A 147 4.39 -38.54 -3.48
C VAL A 147 5.34 -39.38 -4.31
N PHE A 148 5.40 -39.10 -5.60
CA PHE A 148 6.23 -39.83 -6.55
C PHE A 148 7.39 -38.95 -7.00
N THR A 149 8.60 -39.49 -7.02
CA THR A 149 9.78 -38.80 -7.54
C THR A 149 10.46 -39.65 -8.60
N THR A 150 10.81 -39.03 -9.73
CA THR A 150 11.64 -39.65 -10.77
C THR A 150 12.80 -38.74 -11.15
N THR A 151 13.98 -39.32 -11.38
CA THR A 151 15.12 -38.63 -11.95
C THR A 151 14.97 -38.58 -13.47
N CYS A 152 15.15 -37.41 -14.09
CA CYS A 152 15.11 -37.27 -15.53
C CYS A 152 16.15 -36.25 -16.02
N PRO A 153 17.44 -36.65 -16.11
CA PRO A 153 18.56 -35.79 -16.50
C PRO A 153 18.51 -35.42 -17.99
N VAL A 154 17.50 -34.64 -18.40
CA VAL A 154 17.29 -34.21 -19.78
C VAL A 154 16.96 -32.73 -19.84
N HIS A 155 17.19 -32.12 -21.01
CA HIS A 155 16.89 -30.72 -21.24
C HIS A 155 15.47 -30.54 -21.76
N GLY A 156 14.71 -29.62 -21.16
CA GLY A 156 13.42 -29.24 -21.69
C GLY A 156 12.84 -27.98 -21.07
N GLN A 157 11.83 -27.44 -21.75
CA GLN A 157 11.04 -26.30 -21.29
C GLN A 157 9.72 -26.71 -20.65
N TYR A 158 9.17 -27.87 -21.03
CA TYR A 158 7.89 -28.38 -20.54
C TYR A 158 8.09 -29.68 -19.78
N VAL A 159 7.43 -29.79 -18.63
CA VAL A 159 7.20 -31.08 -17.96
C VAL A 159 5.73 -31.44 -18.15
N ILE A 160 5.47 -32.63 -18.66
CA ILE A 160 4.14 -33.09 -19.06
C ILE A 160 3.81 -34.35 -18.27
N TYR A 161 2.77 -34.27 -17.46
CA TYR A 161 2.09 -35.43 -16.89
C TYR A 161 1.00 -35.89 -17.88
N TYR A 162 0.96 -37.18 -18.15
CA TYR A 162 -0.02 -37.77 -19.05
C TYR A 162 -0.48 -39.12 -18.52
N ASN A 163 -1.77 -39.38 -18.60
CA ASN A 163 -2.30 -40.72 -18.34
C ASN A 163 -3.50 -40.99 -19.27
N GLU A 164 -3.74 -42.25 -19.59
CA GLU A 164 -4.65 -42.66 -20.67
C GLU A 164 -5.37 -43.98 -20.38
N ARG A 165 -6.57 -44.11 -20.96
CA ARG A 165 -7.44 -45.29 -21.02
C ARG A 165 -8.00 -45.40 -22.44
N LEU A 166 -7.18 -45.91 -23.35
CA LEU A 166 -7.49 -45.95 -24.78
C LEU A 166 -8.49 -47.06 -25.12
N PRO A 167 -9.47 -46.80 -26.01
CA PRO A 167 -10.38 -47.84 -26.49
C PRO A 167 -9.64 -49.00 -27.16
N GLY A 168 -10.00 -50.24 -26.79
CA GLY A 168 -9.41 -51.44 -27.38
C GLY A 168 -8.05 -51.86 -26.81
N VAL A 169 -7.53 -51.13 -25.81
CA VAL A 169 -6.33 -51.53 -25.05
C VAL A 169 -6.74 -52.19 -23.74
N THR A 170 -6.13 -53.33 -23.42
CA THR A 170 -6.33 -54.00 -22.14
C THR A 170 -5.37 -53.43 -21.10
N TYR A 171 -5.93 -52.84 -20.05
CA TYR A 171 -5.19 -52.35 -18.89
C TYR A 171 -5.28 -53.37 -17.74
N PRO A 172 -4.35 -53.36 -16.77
CA PRO A 172 -4.45 -54.20 -15.58
C PRO A 172 -5.77 -53.98 -14.82
N ASP A 173 -6.32 -55.05 -14.22
CA ASP A 173 -7.64 -55.03 -13.57
C ASP A 173 -7.77 -54.00 -12.42
N GLU A 174 -6.65 -53.61 -11.83
CA GLU A 174 -6.62 -52.60 -10.77
C GLU A 174 -6.82 -51.16 -11.26
N TYR A 175 -6.66 -50.92 -12.57
CA TYR A 175 -6.78 -49.60 -13.15
C TYR A 175 -8.26 -49.23 -13.24
N SER A 176 -8.59 -47.97 -13.00
CA SER A 176 -9.91 -47.45 -13.34
C SER A 176 -10.12 -47.46 -14.86
N ASN A 177 -11.35 -47.68 -15.35
CA ASN A 177 -11.69 -47.61 -16.78
C ASN A 177 -11.54 -46.19 -17.36
N ASP A 178 -11.66 -45.19 -16.51
CA ASP A 178 -11.44 -43.78 -16.84
C ASP A 178 -10.42 -43.17 -15.89
N MET A 179 -9.93 -41.98 -16.21
CA MET A 179 -8.91 -41.27 -15.44
C MET A 179 -9.22 -39.78 -15.33
N PHE A 180 -8.56 -39.09 -14.40
CA PHE A 180 -8.60 -37.63 -14.28
C PHE A 180 -7.29 -37.13 -13.65
N ASN A 181 -6.98 -35.85 -13.84
CA ASN A 181 -5.87 -35.20 -13.16
C ASN A 181 -6.28 -34.87 -11.72
N GLY A 182 -5.50 -35.36 -10.76
CA GLY A 182 -5.60 -34.96 -9.35
C GLY A 182 -4.21 -34.68 -8.82
N LEU A 183 -3.62 -33.57 -9.27
CA LEU A 183 -2.25 -33.17 -8.96
C LEU A 183 -2.29 -32.01 -7.97
N CYS A 184 -1.69 -32.15 -6.80
CA CYS A 184 -1.65 -31.09 -5.80
C CYS A 184 -0.34 -30.32 -5.77
N GLU A 185 0.75 -30.91 -6.27
CA GLU A 185 1.99 -30.18 -6.53
C GLU A 185 2.85 -30.97 -7.51
N VAL A 186 3.53 -30.28 -8.42
CA VAL A 186 4.55 -30.81 -9.32
C VAL A 186 5.78 -29.93 -9.21
N GLU A 187 6.81 -30.45 -8.57
CA GLU A 187 8.08 -29.77 -8.37
C GLU A 187 9.08 -30.26 -9.42
N VAL A 188 9.77 -29.33 -10.07
CA VAL A 188 10.79 -29.64 -11.10
C VAL A 188 12.10 -29.08 -10.62
N TYR A 189 13.02 -29.96 -10.20
CA TYR A 189 14.29 -29.56 -9.62
C TYR A 189 15.40 -29.57 -10.67
N VAL A 190 16.17 -28.49 -10.68
CA VAL A 190 17.38 -28.35 -11.49
C VAL A 190 18.56 -28.12 -10.57
N GLU A 191 19.74 -28.59 -10.98
CA GLU A 191 20.98 -28.28 -10.28
C GLU A 191 21.44 -26.86 -10.59
N ARG A 192 21.84 -26.13 -9.54
CA ARG A 192 22.47 -24.81 -9.65
C ARG A 192 23.62 -24.66 -8.67
N CYS A 193 24.48 -23.70 -8.99
CA CYS A 193 25.49 -23.25 -8.07
C CYS A 193 24.90 -22.44 -6.91
N PRO A 194 25.41 -22.60 -5.67
CA PRO A 194 24.99 -21.79 -4.52
C PRO A 194 25.21 -20.29 -4.72
N VAL A 195 26.26 -19.94 -5.47
CA VAL A 195 26.61 -18.56 -5.79
C VAL A 195 26.11 -18.24 -7.19
N ALA A 196 25.32 -17.17 -7.31
CA ALA A 196 24.83 -16.68 -8.59
C ALA A 196 25.97 -16.22 -9.50
N GLY A 197 25.79 -16.36 -10.82
CA GLY A 197 26.79 -15.95 -11.81
C GLY A 197 27.93 -16.95 -12.01
N TYR A 198 27.82 -18.18 -11.50
CA TYR A 198 28.80 -19.26 -11.71
C TYR A 198 28.14 -20.57 -12.15
N PHE A 199 28.91 -21.41 -12.84
CA PHE A 199 28.56 -22.76 -13.27
C PHE A 199 29.77 -23.71 -13.22
N GLY A 200 29.57 -24.93 -13.71
CA GLY A 200 30.52 -26.04 -13.64
C GLY A 200 30.29 -26.91 -12.41
N SER A 201 30.80 -28.14 -12.45
CA SER A 201 30.67 -29.13 -11.37
C SER A 201 31.15 -28.63 -10.00
N ASN A 202 32.11 -27.70 -9.97
CA ASN A 202 32.65 -27.08 -8.75
C ASN A 202 32.25 -25.61 -8.59
N CYS A 203 31.29 -25.09 -9.38
CA CYS A 203 30.78 -23.72 -9.27
C CYS A 203 31.86 -22.63 -9.29
N SER A 204 32.94 -22.88 -10.02
CA SER A 204 34.13 -22.03 -10.06
C SER A 204 34.27 -21.28 -11.38
N VAL A 205 33.45 -21.61 -12.39
CA VAL A 205 33.49 -20.97 -13.70
C VAL A 205 32.43 -19.87 -13.74
N PRO A 206 32.77 -18.59 -13.96
CA PRO A 206 31.77 -17.54 -14.06
C PRO A 206 30.89 -17.75 -15.30
N CYS A 207 29.62 -17.39 -15.22
CA CYS A 207 28.72 -17.44 -16.37
C CYS A 207 29.31 -16.68 -17.56
N PRO A 208 29.23 -17.23 -18.79
CA PRO A 208 29.81 -16.59 -19.98
C PRO A 208 29.31 -15.17 -20.22
N ASP A 209 28.02 -14.94 -19.98
CA ASP A 209 27.41 -13.62 -20.13
C ASP A 209 27.42 -12.85 -18.79
N VAL A 210 28.01 -11.66 -18.79
CA VAL A 210 28.25 -10.85 -17.56
C VAL A 210 26.98 -10.46 -16.80
N ASN A 211 25.86 -10.29 -17.52
CA ASN A 211 24.56 -9.95 -16.96
C ASN A 211 23.69 -11.17 -16.69
N CYS A 212 24.23 -12.38 -16.87
CA CYS A 212 23.56 -13.60 -16.48
C CYS A 212 23.60 -13.75 -14.95
N GLN A 213 22.45 -13.95 -14.34
CA GLN A 213 22.34 -14.27 -12.93
C GLN A 213 22.44 -15.77 -12.69
N TYR A 214 21.81 -16.57 -13.56
CA TYR A 214 21.83 -18.02 -13.48
C TYR A 214 22.12 -18.59 -14.85
N CYS A 215 23.21 -19.34 -14.96
CA CYS A 215 23.55 -20.09 -16.15
C CYS A 215 23.50 -21.58 -15.86
N HIS A 216 23.36 -22.34 -16.94
CA HIS A 216 23.30 -23.78 -16.93
C HIS A 216 24.56 -24.40 -16.32
N ILE A 217 24.40 -25.37 -15.40
CA ILE A 217 25.51 -25.96 -14.63
C ILE A 217 26.58 -26.62 -15.52
N GLU A 218 26.19 -27.28 -16.61
CA GLU A 218 27.13 -27.91 -17.56
C GLU A 218 27.55 -27.00 -18.72
N THR A 219 26.60 -26.44 -19.47
CA THR A 219 26.91 -25.71 -20.71
C THR A 219 27.26 -24.23 -20.51
N GLY A 220 26.95 -23.64 -19.35
CA GLY A 220 27.08 -22.20 -19.11
C GLY A 220 26.05 -21.35 -19.85
N THR A 221 25.10 -21.94 -20.58
CA THR A 221 24.04 -21.18 -21.29
C THR A 221 23.23 -20.36 -20.29
N CYS A 222 22.99 -19.08 -20.57
CA CYS A 222 22.23 -18.24 -19.65
C CYS A 222 20.75 -18.66 -19.56
N GLN A 223 20.26 -18.82 -18.33
CA GLN A 223 18.88 -19.24 -18.03
C GLN A 223 18.09 -18.15 -17.29
N GLY A 224 18.76 -17.12 -16.77
CA GLY A 224 18.11 -16.00 -16.11
C GLY A 224 19.02 -14.80 -16.02
N CYS A 225 18.51 -13.63 -16.40
CA CYS A 225 19.24 -12.37 -16.36
C CYS A 225 19.19 -11.72 -14.98
N LYS A 226 20.25 -10.97 -14.66
CA LYS A 226 20.23 -10.00 -13.57
C LYS A 226 19.10 -8.99 -13.80
N PRO A 227 18.46 -8.46 -12.74
CA PRO A 227 17.49 -7.38 -12.87
C PRO A 227 18.06 -6.22 -13.70
N GLY A 228 17.24 -5.62 -14.56
CA GLY A 228 17.69 -4.58 -15.49
C GLY A 228 18.08 -5.08 -16.88
N TYR A 229 18.06 -6.39 -17.12
CA TYR A 229 18.46 -6.99 -18.39
C TYR A 229 17.47 -8.03 -18.92
N LYS A 230 17.46 -8.20 -20.24
CA LYS A 230 16.71 -9.21 -20.99
C LYS A 230 17.50 -9.67 -22.22
N GLY A 231 16.94 -10.62 -22.95
CA GLY A 231 17.59 -11.27 -24.09
C GLY A 231 18.15 -12.63 -23.72
N HIS A 232 18.45 -13.44 -24.74
CA HIS A 232 18.94 -14.81 -24.56
C HIS A 232 20.30 -14.88 -23.84
N ARG A 233 21.09 -13.81 -23.92
CA ARG A 233 22.41 -13.64 -23.30
C ARG A 233 22.44 -12.45 -22.34
N CYS A 234 21.27 -11.94 -21.96
CA CYS A 234 21.15 -10.77 -21.09
C CYS A 234 21.88 -9.53 -21.62
N GLU A 235 21.92 -9.41 -22.95
CA GLU A 235 22.63 -8.38 -23.69
C GLU A 235 21.82 -7.08 -23.84
N ILE A 236 20.50 -7.15 -23.63
CA ILE A 236 19.59 -6.01 -23.78
C ILE A 236 19.29 -5.42 -22.42
N THR A 237 19.64 -4.15 -22.21
CA THR A 237 19.26 -3.40 -21.01
C THR A 237 17.77 -3.02 -21.08
N CYS A 238 17.10 -2.94 -19.93
CA CYS A 238 15.72 -2.46 -19.87
C CYS A 238 15.56 -1.07 -20.47
N GLN A 239 14.48 -0.89 -21.22
CA GLN A 239 14.12 0.40 -21.78
C GLN A 239 13.69 1.35 -20.65
N ARG A 240 13.85 2.65 -20.88
CA ARG A 240 13.43 3.68 -19.92
C ARG A 240 11.96 3.49 -19.55
N GLY A 241 11.65 3.59 -18.27
CA GLY A 241 10.32 3.33 -17.73
C GLY A 241 10.01 1.86 -17.42
N THR A 242 10.94 0.93 -17.66
CA THR A 242 10.83 -0.49 -17.27
C THR A 242 12.00 -0.94 -16.40
N TYR A 243 11.76 -1.93 -15.53
CA TYR A 243 12.79 -2.45 -14.62
C TYR A 243 12.60 -3.94 -14.29
N GLY A 244 13.53 -4.48 -13.50
CA GLY A 244 13.43 -5.83 -12.95
C GLY A 244 13.96 -6.91 -13.89
N ALA A 245 13.81 -8.18 -13.49
CA ALA A 245 14.27 -9.31 -14.28
C ALA A 245 13.43 -9.44 -15.56
N GLY A 246 14.09 -9.40 -16.72
CA GLY A 246 13.40 -9.47 -18.01
C GLY A 246 12.58 -8.23 -18.39
N CYS A 247 12.72 -7.12 -17.65
CA CYS A 247 12.07 -5.83 -17.94
C CYS A 247 10.53 -5.90 -17.98
N LYS A 248 9.94 -6.72 -17.11
CA LYS A 248 8.48 -6.91 -17.06
C LYS A 248 7.77 -5.86 -16.21
N GLU A 249 8.49 -5.20 -15.32
CA GLU A 249 7.92 -4.21 -14.40
C GLU A 249 7.98 -2.81 -15.01
N THR A 250 6.99 -1.98 -14.67
CA THR A 250 6.92 -0.57 -15.08
C THR A 250 7.19 0.37 -13.91
N CYS A 251 8.00 1.40 -14.19
CA CYS A 251 8.31 2.44 -13.21
C CYS A 251 7.06 3.22 -12.81
N GLY A 252 7.03 3.67 -11.55
CA GLY A 252 5.94 4.53 -11.08
C GLY A 252 6.09 5.98 -11.56
N HIS A 253 5.35 6.89 -10.93
CA HIS A 253 5.33 8.30 -11.30
C HIS A 253 6.51 9.06 -10.65
N CYS A 254 7.71 8.72 -11.08
CA CYS A 254 8.90 9.49 -10.73
C CYS A 254 8.76 10.92 -11.27
N ARG A 255 9.41 11.89 -10.60
CA ARG A 255 9.47 13.28 -11.08
C ARG A 255 10.04 13.37 -12.50
N ASP A 256 11.01 12.51 -12.82
CA ASP A 256 11.43 12.21 -14.19
C ASP A 256 11.38 10.68 -14.39
N VAL A 257 10.43 10.21 -15.20
CA VAL A 257 10.21 8.78 -15.48
C VAL A 257 11.44 8.11 -16.10
N ASN A 258 12.31 8.89 -16.76
CA ASN A 258 13.57 8.39 -17.32
C ASN A 258 14.67 8.15 -16.26
N LYS A 259 14.38 8.41 -14.98
CA LYS A 259 15.32 8.33 -13.87
C LYS A 259 14.90 7.31 -12.82
N CYS A 260 14.03 6.37 -13.15
CA CYS A 260 13.89 5.16 -12.33
C CYS A 260 15.06 4.21 -12.54
N SER A 261 15.47 3.51 -11.50
CA SER A 261 16.46 2.45 -11.56
C SER A 261 15.95 1.26 -12.38
N ILE A 262 16.71 0.84 -13.39
CA ILE A 262 16.37 -0.34 -14.21
C ILE A 262 16.42 -1.65 -13.41
N ASN A 263 17.07 -1.68 -12.25
CA ASN A 263 17.23 -2.89 -11.46
C ASN A 263 16.01 -3.16 -10.58
N ASN A 264 15.55 -2.13 -9.87
CA ASN A 264 14.53 -2.27 -8.81
C ASN A 264 13.38 -1.25 -8.90
N GLY A 265 13.41 -0.34 -9.88
CA GLY A 265 12.32 0.61 -10.13
C GLY A 265 12.34 1.88 -9.28
N THR A 266 13.29 2.02 -8.34
CA THR A 266 13.36 3.18 -7.45
C THR A 266 13.51 4.49 -8.24
N CYS A 267 12.70 5.48 -7.92
CA CYS A 267 12.74 6.81 -8.51
C CYS A 267 13.92 7.62 -7.95
N LEU A 268 14.97 7.80 -8.75
CA LEU A 268 16.20 8.47 -8.32
C LEU A 268 16.05 9.99 -8.16
N THR A 269 14.98 10.57 -8.71
CA THR A 269 14.66 12.01 -8.65
C THR A 269 13.52 12.33 -7.67
N GLY A 270 13.08 11.34 -6.89
CA GLY A 270 11.88 11.44 -6.06
C GLY A 270 10.59 11.31 -6.88
N CYS A 271 9.48 11.53 -6.20
CA CYS A 271 8.14 11.36 -6.73
C CYS A 271 7.59 12.64 -7.35
N GLY A 272 6.67 12.46 -8.31
CA GLY A 272 5.76 13.50 -8.74
C GLY A 272 4.85 13.96 -7.59
N ALA A 273 4.16 15.08 -7.81
CA ALA A 273 3.27 15.63 -6.80
C ALA A 273 2.10 14.68 -6.50
N GLY A 274 1.73 14.54 -5.23
CA GLY A 274 0.64 13.66 -4.79
C GLY A 274 1.03 12.21 -4.49
N LEU A 275 2.32 11.86 -4.66
CA LEU A 275 2.83 10.51 -4.49
C LEU A 275 4.09 10.48 -3.62
N LYS A 276 4.31 9.34 -2.95
CA LYS A 276 5.46 9.04 -2.08
C LYS A 276 5.94 7.59 -2.22
N GLY A 277 7.04 7.31 -1.52
CA GLY A 277 7.70 6.01 -1.47
C GLY A 277 8.70 5.81 -2.61
N ASP A 278 9.60 4.85 -2.46
CA ASP A 278 10.73 4.66 -3.37
C ASP A 278 10.32 4.42 -4.84
N LEU A 279 9.16 3.81 -5.06
CA LEU A 279 8.61 3.53 -6.39
C LEU A 279 7.57 4.57 -6.86
N CYS A 280 7.19 5.54 -6.01
CA CYS A 280 6.17 6.55 -6.32
C CYS A 280 4.85 5.96 -6.82
N LYS A 281 4.39 4.89 -6.14
CA LYS A 281 3.12 4.19 -6.40
C LYS A 281 2.10 4.42 -5.28
N THR A 282 2.48 5.11 -4.21
CA THR A 282 1.62 5.34 -3.04
C THR A 282 1.21 6.80 -2.99
N ALA A 283 -0.09 7.07 -2.85
CA ALA A 283 -0.60 8.43 -2.66
C ALA A 283 -0.08 9.06 -1.36
N CYS A 284 -0.05 10.39 -1.31
CA CYS A 284 0.16 11.12 -0.06
C CYS A 284 -0.86 10.72 1.00
N ASP A 285 -0.43 10.76 2.26
CA ASP A 285 -1.35 10.59 3.38
C ASP A 285 -2.27 11.81 3.49
N ARG A 286 -3.42 11.63 4.13
CA ARG A 286 -4.36 12.73 4.41
C ARG A 286 -3.63 13.87 5.13
N GLY A 287 -3.82 15.10 4.61
CA GLY A 287 -3.16 16.29 5.15
C GLY A 287 -1.76 16.56 4.62
N SER A 288 -1.26 15.78 3.66
CA SER A 288 0.03 16.03 2.99
C SER A 288 -0.12 16.17 1.48
N TYR A 289 0.73 16.97 0.85
CA TYR A 289 0.67 17.24 -0.59
C TYR A 289 2.04 17.55 -1.21
N GLY A 290 2.03 17.73 -2.53
CA GLY A 290 3.20 18.17 -3.28
C GLY A 290 4.16 17.04 -3.60
N TYR A 291 5.36 17.39 -4.05
CA TYR A 291 6.39 16.41 -4.39
C TYR A 291 6.88 15.66 -3.15
N ASP A 292 6.98 14.34 -3.26
CA ASP A 292 7.31 13.44 -2.15
C ASP A 292 6.39 13.60 -0.93
N CYS A 293 5.23 14.26 -1.08
CA CYS A 293 4.30 14.58 0.01
C CYS A 293 4.95 15.36 1.17
N LYS A 294 5.94 16.22 0.87
CA LYS A 294 6.69 16.98 1.88
C LYS A 294 5.95 18.20 2.43
N GLU A 295 4.90 18.64 1.76
CA GLU A 295 4.10 19.78 2.21
C GLU A 295 2.90 19.32 3.04
N THR A 296 2.49 20.13 4.00
CA THR A 296 1.29 19.88 4.82
C THR A 296 0.16 20.81 4.42
N CYS A 297 -1.05 20.28 4.35
CA CYS A 297 -2.28 21.06 4.15
C CYS A 297 -2.44 22.11 5.28
N GLY A 298 -3.04 23.26 4.94
CA GLY A 298 -3.38 24.27 5.94
C GLY A 298 -4.66 23.92 6.70
N HIS A 299 -5.33 24.96 7.20
CA HIS A 299 -6.57 24.86 7.96
C HIS A 299 -7.78 24.71 7.03
N CYS A 300 -7.81 23.61 6.27
CA CYS A 300 -8.95 23.25 5.43
C CYS A 300 -10.13 22.82 6.31
N ARG A 301 -11.34 23.27 5.97
CA ARG A 301 -12.59 22.85 6.66
C ARG A 301 -12.76 21.33 6.71
N ASP A 302 -12.37 20.64 5.64
CA ASP A 302 -12.19 19.20 5.63
C ASP A 302 -10.81 18.86 5.06
N VAL A 303 -9.89 18.45 5.93
CA VAL A 303 -8.52 18.04 5.56
C VAL A 303 -8.52 16.85 4.58
N SER A 304 -9.59 16.04 4.52
CA SER A 304 -9.72 14.95 3.55
C SER A 304 -9.98 15.44 2.12
N GLN A 305 -10.45 16.68 1.97
CA GLN A 305 -10.70 17.37 0.70
C GLN A 305 -9.55 18.32 0.32
N CYS A 306 -8.43 18.27 1.04
CA CYS A 306 -7.20 18.91 0.62
C CYS A 306 -6.59 18.15 -0.57
N SER A 307 -6.35 18.84 -1.67
CA SER A 307 -5.69 18.27 -2.83
C SER A 307 -4.27 17.80 -2.48
N ASN A 308 -4.01 16.50 -2.62
CA ASN A 308 -2.66 15.93 -2.42
C ASN A 308 -1.63 16.40 -3.46
N ILE A 309 -2.04 17.03 -4.56
CA ILE A 309 -1.13 17.51 -5.60
C ILE A 309 -0.57 18.89 -5.23
N ASN A 310 -1.45 19.84 -4.89
CA ASN A 310 -1.10 21.26 -4.75
C ASN A 310 -1.53 21.88 -3.41
N GLY A 311 -2.21 21.14 -2.53
CA GLY A 311 -2.57 21.59 -1.19
C GLY A 311 -3.83 22.45 -1.11
N TRP A 312 -4.55 22.62 -2.22
CA TRP A 312 -5.76 23.43 -2.25
C TRP A 312 -6.87 22.79 -1.41
N CYS A 313 -7.43 23.55 -0.48
CA CYS A 313 -8.62 23.20 0.28
C CYS A 313 -9.90 23.39 -0.54
N LEU A 314 -10.43 22.31 -1.14
CA LEU A 314 -11.63 22.37 -2.00
C LEU A 314 -12.90 22.81 -1.27
N THR A 315 -12.96 22.64 0.05
CA THR A 315 -14.09 23.03 0.91
C THR A 315 -13.96 24.42 1.53
N GLY A 316 -12.91 25.17 1.17
CA GLY A 316 -12.54 26.42 1.82
C GLY A 316 -11.88 26.22 3.18
N CYS A 317 -11.65 27.34 3.87
CA CYS A 317 -10.89 27.42 5.11
C CYS A 317 -11.77 27.32 6.36
N ASP A 318 -11.14 26.89 7.46
CA ASP A 318 -11.68 27.11 8.80
C ASP A 318 -11.77 28.61 9.11
N PRO A 319 -12.73 29.03 9.97
CA PRO A 319 -12.83 30.42 10.41
C PRO A 319 -11.50 30.94 10.97
N GLY A 320 -11.13 32.16 10.61
CA GLY A 320 -9.86 32.77 10.99
C GLY A 320 -8.71 32.52 10.02
N TYR A 321 -8.95 31.79 8.93
CA TYR A 321 -7.97 31.54 7.87
C TYR A 321 -8.52 31.89 6.47
N GLN A 322 -7.61 32.21 5.56
CA GLN A 322 -7.91 32.60 4.19
C GLN A 322 -6.86 32.08 3.17
N GLY A 323 -7.21 32.24 1.89
CA GLY A 323 -6.42 31.81 0.72
C GLY A 323 -6.64 30.34 0.35
N ASP A 324 -6.26 29.96 -0.86
CA ASP A 324 -6.53 28.61 -1.41
C ASP A 324 -5.92 27.48 -0.59
N LEU A 325 -4.80 27.74 0.10
CA LEU A 325 -4.11 26.76 0.95
C LEU A 325 -4.53 26.83 2.42
N CYS A 326 -5.32 27.83 2.82
CA CYS A 326 -5.72 28.09 4.20
C CYS A 326 -4.54 28.13 5.19
N LYS A 327 -3.41 28.67 4.75
CA LYS A 327 -2.19 28.85 5.57
C LYS A 327 -2.05 30.26 6.13
N THR A 328 -2.87 31.19 5.67
CA THR A 328 -2.81 32.61 6.06
C THR A 328 -3.92 32.87 7.06
N SER A 329 -3.59 33.39 8.24
CA SER A 329 -4.58 33.88 9.20
C SER A 329 -5.29 35.12 8.64
N CYS A 330 -6.50 35.41 9.11
CA CYS A 330 -7.08 36.73 8.93
C CYS A 330 -6.16 37.83 9.45
N ASP A 331 -6.13 38.93 8.71
CA ASP A 331 -5.37 40.12 9.07
C ASP A 331 -5.96 40.79 10.33
N ARG A 332 -5.18 41.70 10.93
CA ARG A 332 -5.62 42.45 12.11
C ARG A 332 -6.96 43.14 11.83
N GLY A 333 -7.95 42.89 12.68
CA GLY A 333 -9.27 43.52 12.58
C GLY A 333 -10.28 42.79 11.69
N SER A 334 -9.97 41.61 11.14
CA SER A 334 -10.94 40.76 10.44
C SER A 334 -11.05 39.36 11.05
N TYR A 335 -12.21 38.72 10.88
CA TYR A 335 -12.48 37.39 11.43
C TYR A 335 -13.48 36.58 10.60
N ALA A 336 -13.78 35.37 11.08
CA ALA A 336 -14.74 34.41 10.51
C ALA A 336 -14.25 33.73 9.22
N SER A 337 -15.18 33.07 8.50
CA SER A 337 -14.88 32.34 7.27
C SER A 337 -14.41 33.32 6.18
N GLU A 338 -13.25 33.03 5.58
CA GLU A 338 -12.64 33.86 4.55
C GLU A 338 -12.40 35.32 4.98
N CYS A 339 -12.33 35.59 6.29
CA CYS A 339 -12.07 36.92 6.85
C CYS A 339 -13.07 38.00 6.41
N ASN A 340 -14.31 37.61 6.13
CA ASN A 340 -15.35 38.49 5.60
C ASN A 340 -16.00 39.41 6.66
N GLU A 341 -15.71 39.20 7.96
CA GLU A 341 -16.24 40.02 9.04
C GLU A 341 -15.18 40.94 9.62
N THR A 342 -15.58 42.13 10.08
CA THR A 342 -14.70 43.10 10.74
C THR A 342 -14.89 43.10 12.25
N CYS A 343 -13.80 43.18 13.01
CA CYS A 343 -13.82 43.34 14.46
C CYS A 343 -14.56 44.63 14.85
N GLY A 344 -15.23 44.59 16.00
CA GLY A 344 -15.84 45.79 16.57
C GLY A 344 -14.79 46.69 17.24
N HIS A 345 -15.26 47.54 18.14
CA HIS A 345 -14.44 48.51 18.86
C HIS A 345 -13.77 47.85 20.06
N CYS A 346 -12.85 46.92 19.79
CA CYS A 346 -12.03 46.31 20.84
C CYS A 346 -11.05 47.34 21.40
N ARG A 347 -10.82 47.31 22.72
CA ARG A 347 -9.83 48.18 23.38
C ARG A 347 -8.43 48.06 22.77
N ASP A 348 -8.05 46.86 22.38
CA ASP A 348 -6.93 46.62 21.49
C ASP A 348 -7.35 45.65 20.38
N VAL A 349 -7.36 46.15 19.14
CA VAL A 349 -7.74 45.36 17.97
C VAL A 349 -6.71 44.26 17.61
N ASP A 350 -5.50 44.27 18.18
CA ASP A 350 -4.57 43.11 18.12
C ASP A 350 -5.08 41.92 18.94
N HIS A 351 -5.97 42.18 19.91
CA HIS A 351 -6.56 41.16 20.78
C HIS A 351 -8.00 40.81 20.39
N CYS A 352 -8.40 41.15 19.17
CA CYS A 352 -9.60 40.59 18.55
C CYS A 352 -9.32 39.18 18.03
N SER A 353 -10.15 38.21 18.42
CA SER A 353 -10.07 36.84 17.93
C SER A 353 -10.36 36.79 16.42
N ASN A 354 -9.39 36.35 15.63
CA ASN A 354 -9.56 36.12 14.19
C ASN A 354 -10.58 35.01 13.87
N ILE A 355 -10.90 34.13 14.83
CA ILE A 355 -11.85 33.03 14.59
C ILE A 355 -13.30 33.53 14.66
N ASN A 356 -13.65 34.28 15.70
CA ASN A 356 -15.05 34.61 16.03
C ASN A 356 -15.30 36.10 16.33
N GLY A 357 -14.27 36.96 16.30
CA GLY A 357 -14.40 38.41 16.47
C GLY A 357 -14.46 38.89 17.91
N THR A 358 -14.32 38.00 18.89
CA THR A 358 -14.38 38.37 20.32
C THR A 358 -13.22 39.27 20.72
N CYS A 359 -13.50 40.37 21.41
CA CYS A 359 -12.50 41.28 21.95
C CYS A 359 -11.99 40.77 23.31
N LEU A 360 -10.80 40.15 23.33
CA LEU A 360 -10.25 39.52 24.54
C LEU A 360 -9.84 40.53 25.63
N THR A 361 -9.72 41.80 25.28
CA THR A 361 -9.37 42.89 26.20
C THR A 361 -10.57 43.71 26.67
N GLY A 362 -11.80 43.33 26.29
CA GLY A 362 -12.97 44.17 26.46
C GLY A 362 -13.09 45.26 25.38
N CYS A 363 -14.14 46.05 25.51
CA CYS A 363 -14.54 47.09 24.57
C CYS A 363 -13.89 48.44 24.87
N ASP A 364 -13.71 49.21 23.81
CA ASP A 364 -13.41 50.64 23.93
C ASP A 364 -14.62 51.39 24.54
N VAL A 365 -14.43 52.67 24.87
CA VAL A 365 -15.51 53.52 25.37
C VAL A 365 -16.72 53.47 24.44
N ASP A 366 -17.91 53.46 25.03
CA ASP A 366 -19.23 53.48 24.35
C ASP A 366 -19.69 52.20 23.69
N TYR A 367 -18.90 51.13 23.78
CA TYR A 367 -19.27 49.83 23.24
C TYR A 367 -19.33 48.77 24.34
N GLN A 368 -20.18 47.77 24.12
CA GLN A 368 -20.34 46.59 24.98
C GLN A 368 -20.57 45.31 24.16
N GLY A 369 -20.58 44.20 24.88
CA GLY A 369 -20.78 42.85 24.37
C GLY A 369 -19.47 42.24 23.85
N ASP A 370 -19.46 40.91 23.70
CA ASP A 370 -18.23 40.17 23.39
C ASP A 370 -17.54 40.59 22.10
N LEU A 371 -18.30 41.16 21.14
CA LEU A 371 -17.80 41.65 19.85
C LEU A 371 -17.57 43.16 19.81
N CYS A 372 -17.97 43.91 20.84
CA CYS A 372 -17.88 45.37 20.90
C CYS A 372 -18.49 46.09 19.69
N LYS A 373 -19.61 45.55 19.17
CA LYS A 373 -20.38 46.12 18.05
C LYS A 373 -21.65 46.85 18.52
N THR A 374 -21.99 46.76 19.80
CA THR A 374 -23.21 47.35 20.36
C THR A 374 -22.87 48.57 21.19
N LEU A 375 -23.52 49.69 20.90
CA LEU A 375 -23.38 50.91 21.70
C LEU A 375 -23.90 50.71 23.13
N CYS A 376 -23.40 51.51 24.07
CA CYS A 376 -23.89 51.51 25.44
C CYS A 376 -25.40 51.77 25.49
N PRO A 377 -26.15 51.07 26.38
CA PRO A 377 -27.55 51.35 26.59
C PRO A 377 -27.72 52.77 27.15
N VAL A 378 -28.87 53.40 26.87
CA VAL A 378 -29.19 54.73 27.41
C VAL A 378 -29.01 54.74 28.93
N GLY A 379 -28.12 55.62 29.40
CA GLY A 379 -27.83 55.76 30.82
C GLY A 379 -26.58 55.04 31.32
N TYR A 380 -25.83 54.38 30.44
CA TYR A 380 -24.53 53.80 30.73
C TYR A 380 -23.46 54.39 29.81
N PHE A 381 -22.23 54.48 30.29
CA PHE A 381 -21.09 55.04 29.55
C PHE A 381 -19.76 54.45 30.05
N GLY A 382 -18.64 54.88 29.46
CA GLY A 382 -17.30 54.42 29.85
C GLY A 382 -16.96 53.01 29.32
N GLN A 383 -15.83 52.47 29.78
CA GLN A 383 -15.31 51.19 29.28
C GLN A 383 -16.27 50.04 29.60
N ASP A 384 -16.57 49.22 28.59
CA ASP A 384 -17.52 48.10 28.70
C ASP A 384 -18.91 48.53 29.24
N CYS A 385 -19.26 49.81 29.10
CA CYS A 385 -20.46 50.43 29.68
C CYS A 385 -20.60 50.21 31.20
N SER A 386 -19.49 50.15 31.91
CA SER A 386 -19.46 49.84 33.34
C SER A 386 -19.92 51.00 34.24
N GLU A 387 -20.05 52.21 33.69
CA GLU A 387 -20.43 53.41 34.43
C GLU A 387 -21.88 53.82 34.15
N THR A 388 -22.55 54.44 35.14
CA THR A 388 -23.95 54.88 35.04
C THR A 388 -24.06 56.39 35.01
N CYS A 389 -24.81 56.92 34.06
CA CYS A 389 -25.13 58.35 34.00
C CYS A 389 -25.95 58.75 35.22
N ILE A 390 -25.55 59.85 35.86
CA ILE A 390 -26.10 60.32 37.15
C ILE A 390 -27.62 60.49 37.09
N ASN A 391 -28.17 60.95 35.96
CA ASN A 391 -29.63 61.06 35.75
C ASN A 391 -30.06 60.65 34.33
N SER A 392 -29.82 59.39 33.96
CA SER A 392 -30.08 58.82 32.63
C SER A 392 -31.49 59.05 32.05
N TYR A 393 -32.52 59.17 32.90
CA TYR A 393 -33.91 59.37 32.49
C TYR A 393 -34.30 60.84 32.31
N THR A 394 -33.52 61.79 32.85
CA THR A 394 -33.83 63.23 32.81
C THR A 394 -32.87 64.02 31.92
N CYS A 395 -31.76 63.40 31.52
CA CYS A 395 -30.81 63.97 30.56
C CYS A 395 -31.20 63.64 29.11
N ASP A 396 -30.99 64.62 28.23
CA ASP A 396 -31.26 64.52 26.79
C ASP A 396 -29.98 64.18 26.02
N GLY A 397 -29.36 63.05 26.38
CA GLY A 397 -28.02 62.67 25.92
C GLY A 397 -26.97 62.87 27.02
N CYS A 398 -26.26 61.79 27.34
CA CYS A 398 -25.22 61.75 28.36
C CYS A 398 -23.86 61.70 27.65
N ASN A 399 -22.88 62.44 28.14
CA ASN A 399 -21.51 62.42 27.65
C ASN A 399 -20.93 61.04 27.91
N ASP A 400 -20.35 60.53 26.85
CA ASP A 400 -19.90 59.16 26.61
C ASP A 400 -18.61 58.82 27.40
N VAL A 401 -17.84 59.85 27.75
CA VAL A 401 -16.63 59.76 28.59
C VAL A 401 -16.85 60.22 30.04
N SER A 402 -17.69 61.25 30.28
CA SER A 402 -17.79 61.93 31.58
C SER A 402 -19.11 61.74 32.33
N GLY A 403 -20.12 61.14 31.70
CA GLY A 403 -21.43 60.93 32.30
C GLY A 403 -22.29 62.19 32.46
N SER A 404 -21.85 63.33 31.89
CA SER A 404 -22.48 64.66 32.03
C SER A 404 -23.58 64.92 31.00
N CYS A 405 -24.53 65.81 31.29
CA CYS A 405 -25.70 66.02 30.43
C CYS A 405 -25.50 67.19 29.45
N ASP A 406 -24.48 67.05 28.61
CA ASP A 406 -23.95 68.14 27.77
C ASP A 406 -24.94 68.63 26.70
N TYR A 407 -25.84 67.76 26.27
CA TYR A 407 -26.90 68.06 25.31
C TYR A 407 -28.14 68.68 25.96
N GLY A 408 -28.15 68.81 27.30
CA GLY A 408 -29.22 69.44 28.06
C GLY A 408 -30.15 68.45 28.76
N CYS A 409 -31.26 68.99 29.29
CA CYS A 409 -32.22 68.26 30.09
C CYS A 409 -33.52 68.02 29.34
N ARG A 410 -34.12 66.84 29.54
CA ARG A 410 -35.46 66.55 29.03
C ARG A 410 -36.48 67.53 29.63
N PRO A 411 -37.60 67.81 28.91
CA PRO A 411 -38.60 68.78 29.35
C PRO A 411 -39.03 68.59 30.80
N GLY A 412 -38.96 69.68 31.58
CA GLY A 412 -39.31 69.67 33.01
C GLY A 412 -38.15 69.43 33.97
N TRP A 413 -36.92 69.32 33.48
CA TRP A 413 -35.70 69.19 34.29
C TRP A 413 -34.68 70.29 33.97
N ILE A 414 -33.92 70.74 34.97
CA ILE A 414 -32.87 71.77 34.89
C ILE A 414 -31.70 71.45 35.82
N GLY A 415 -30.59 72.16 35.64
CA GLY A 415 -29.34 71.95 36.39
C GLY A 415 -28.30 71.20 35.57
N TYR A 416 -27.03 71.29 35.98
CA TYR A 416 -25.89 70.77 35.21
C TYR A 416 -25.93 69.24 34.97
N PHE A 417 -26.61 68.50 35.85
CA PHE A 417 -26.86 67.08 35.71
C PHE A 417 -28.36 66.76 35.59
N CYS A 418 -29.20 67.74 35.26
CA CYS A 418 -30.65 67.59 35.16
C CYS A 418 -31.32 67.04 36.42
N GLN A 419 -30.79 67.42 37.59
CA GLN A 419 -31.19 66.93 38.90
C GLN A 419 -32.34 67.71 39.55
N LYS A 420 -32.77 68.85 38.96
CA LYS A 420 -33.84 69.70 39.51
C LYS A 420 -35.05 69.67 38.59
N ARG A 421 -36.25 69.47 39.15
CA ARG A 421 -37.51 69.50 38.40
C ARG A 421 -38.06 70.94 38.33
N ILE A 422 -38.50 71.37 37.16
CA ILE A 422 -39.22 72.65 37.00
C ILE A 422 -40.62 72.48 37.58
N LEU A 423 -40.87 73.06 38.76
CA LEU A 423 -42.22 73.23 39.31
C LEU A 423 -42.82 74.50 38.70
N LEU A 424 -43.68 74.36 37.69
CA LEU A 424 -44.52 75.46 37.21
C LEU A 424 -45.56 75.79 38.29
N VAL A 425 -45.24 76.77 39.15
CA VAL A 425 -46.24 77.39 40.02
C VAL A 425 -46.94 78.48 39.21
N LEU A 426 -48.19 78.21 38.82
CA LEU A 426 -49.13 79.21 38.32
C LEU A 426 -49.24 80.37 39.33
N LYS A 427 -48.88 81.59 38.92
CA LYS A 427 -49.32 82.80 39.60
C LYS A 427 -50.18 83.62 38.64
N GLU A 428 -51.45 83.74 39.04
CA GLU A 428 -52.52 84.50 38.42
C GLU A 428 -52.13 85.96 38.16
N LEU A 429 -52.49 86.48 36.98
CA LEU A 429 -52.75 87.89 36.76
C LEU A 429 -54.15 88.02 36.14
N MET A 430 -55.06 88.60 36.93
CA MET A 430 -56.45 88.92 36.57
C MET A 430 -56.50 89.89 35.37
N PRO A 431 -57.51 89.81 34.49
CA PRO A 431 -57.73 90.80 33.43
C PRO A 431 -58.51 92.01 33.96
N LEU A 432 -57.95 93.21 33.78
CA LEU A 432 -58.67 94.49 33.81
C LEU A 432 -59.01 94.89 32.36
N SER A 433 -60.28 94.87 32.00
CA SER A 433 -60.82 95.78 30.98
C SER A 433 -62.34 95.87 31.13
N GLY A 434 -62.79 96.94 31.80
CA GLY A 434 -64.15 97.45 31.75
C GLY A 434 -64.43 98.18 30.43
N HIS A 435 -65.72 98.27 30.14
CA HIS A 435 -66.38 98.63 28.89
C HIS A 435 -66.20 100.05 28.32
N ASN A 436 -66.34 100.09 26.99
CA ASN A 436 -67.05 101.02 26.08
C ASN A 436 -66.75 102.53 26.12
N TYR A 437 -66.44 103.13 24.97
CA TYR A 437 -67.40 103.72 24.01
C TYR A 437 -66.74 103.95 22.65
#